data_AF-A0A961HQK9-F1
#
_entry.id   AF-A0A961HQK9-F1
#
_cell.length_a   1.000
_cell.length_b   1.000
_cell.length_c   1.000
_cell.angle_alpha   90.00
_cell.angle_beta   90.00
_cell.angle_gamma   90.00
#
_symmetry.space_group_name_H-M   'P 1'
#
loop_
_entity.id
_entity.type
_entity.pdbx_description
1 polymer ?
#
loop_
_entity_poly.entity_id
_entity_poly.type
_entity_poly.pdbx_seq_one_letter_code
_entity_poly.pdbx_strand_id
1 'polypeptide(L)'
;YLLDLDENEARFALPSDQFLQSREGASIRGSVDSRYATEADFTGMLVSREGMSIRGQFFHTVLVRFDRAIELSERLLATRLSLSDAV
;
A
#
# COMPACT_ATOMS: atom_id res chain seq x y z
N TYR A 1 0.92 -7.24 -1.40
CA TYR A 1 -0.45 -7.44 -1.91
C TYR A 1 -1.36 -6.36 -1.35
N LEU A 2 -2.24 -5.77 -2.15
CA LEU A 2 -3.28 -4.86 -1.63
C LEU A 2 -4.32 -5.65 -0.85
N LEU A 3 -4.70 -5.15 0.32
CA LEU A 3 -5.78 -5.71 1.15
C LEU A 3 -7.01 -4.81 1.15
N ASP A 4 -6.79 -3.50 1.18
CA ASP A 4 -7.84 -2.50 1.22
C ASP A 4 -7.35 -1.20 0.57
N LEU A 5 -8.26 -0.45 -0.04
CA LEU A 5 -7.96 0.78 -0.78
C LEU A 5 -9.15 1.73 -0.71
N ASP A 6 -8.91 2.95 -0.25
CA ASP A 6 -9.82 4.07 -0.40
C ASP A 6 -9.10 5.26 -1.06
N GLU A 7 -9.79 6.39 -1.20
CA GLU A 7 -9.27 7.58 -1.87
C GLU A 7 -8.07 8.20 -1.14
N ASN A 8 -7.89 7.95 0.17
CA ASN A 8 -6.92 8.59 1.05
C ASN A 8 -5.85 7.64 1.55
N GLU A 9 -6.12 6.34 1.64
CA GLU A 9 -5.20 5.36 2.18
C GLU A 9 -5.31 3.98 1.52
N ALA A 10 -4.24 3.21 1.67
CA ALA A 10 -4.17 1.84 1.19
C ALA A 10 -3.45 0.94 2.19
N ARG A 11 -4.04 -0.24 2.42
CA ARG A 11 -3.49 -1.29 3.27
C ARG A 11 -2.86 -2.38 2.43
N PHE A 12 -1.62 -2.72 2.75
CA PHE A 12 -0.86 -3.73 2.03
C PHE A 12 -0.38 -4.83 2.96
N ALA A 13 -0.45 -6.09 2.51
CA ALA A 13 0.37 -7.17 3.05
C ALA A 13 1.74 -7.16 2.38
N LEU A 14 2.79 -7.16 3.19
CA LEU A 14 4.18 -7.23 2.75
C LEU A 14 4.82 -8.58 3.12
N PRO A 15 5.79 -9.05 2.31
CA PRO A 15 6.78 -10.02 2.73
C PRO A 15 7.55 -9.54 3.99
N SER A 16 8.05 -10.47 4.80
CA SER A 16 8.67 -10.17 6.09
C SER A 16 9.94 -9.31 5.98
N ASP A 17 10.75 -9.51 4.94
CA ASP A 17 11.94 -8.73 4.64
C ASP A 17 11.62 -7.26 4.32
N GLN A 18 10.61 -7.02 3.47
CA GLN A 18 10.13 -5.68 3.13
C GLN A 18 9.47 -4.99 4.34
N PHE A 19 8.74 -5.76 5.16
CA PHE A 19 8.16 -5.24 6.39
C PHE A 19 9.24 -4.78 7.37
N LEU A 20 10.33 -5.54 7.55
CA LEU A 20 11.40 -5.16 8.47
C LEU A 20 12.10 -3.85 8.06
N GLN A 21 12.14 -3.55 6.77
CA GLN A 21 12.73 -2.33 6.21
C GLN A 21 11.80 -1.11 6.31
N SER A 22 10.48 -1.34 6.34
CA SER A 22 9.51 -0.25 6.34
C SER A 22 9.54 0.52 7.67
N ARG A 23 9.47 1.85 7.64
CA ARG A 23 9.47 2.68 8.87
C ARG A 23 8.27 3.61 8.84
N GLU A 24 7.65 3.80 10.00
CA GLU A 24 6.62 4.83 10.12
C GLU A 24 7.23 6.20 9.81
N GLY A 25 6.51 7.00 9.04
CA GLY A 25 7.00 8.28 8.51
C GLY A 25 7.83 8.16 7.22
N ALA A 26 8.18 6.95 6.76
CA ALA A 26 8.85 6.78 5.48
C ALA A 26 7.90 7.18 4.33
N SER A 27 8.45 7.90 3.34
CA SER A 27 7.73 8.16 2.11
C SER A 27 7.71 6.91 1.25
N ILE A 28 6.53 6.57 0.75
CA ILE A 28 6.27 5.40 -0.08
C ILE A 28 5.76 5.89 -1.42
N ARG A 29 6.29 5.32 -2.50
CA ARG A 29 5.70 5.43 -3.83
C ARG A 29 5.05 4.10 -4.20
N GLY A 30 3.95 4.13 -4.92
CA GLY A 30 3.32 2.92 -5.41
C GLY A 30 2.46 3.22 -6.62
N SER A 31 1.93 2.16 -7.22
CA SER A 31 1.01 2.29 -8.34
C SER A 31 -0.16 1.34 -8.18
N VAL A 32 -1.37 1.84 -8.44
CA VAL A 32 -2.60 1.05 -8.48
C VAL A 32 -2.95 0.79 -9.94
N ASP A 33 -3.03 -0.49 -10.31
CA ASP A 33 -3.44 -0.93 -11.63
C ASP A 33 -4.97 -1.13 -11.70
N SER A 34 -5.57 -0.51 -12.70
CA SER A 34 -6.98 -0.64 -13.04
C SER A 34 -7.10 -1.38 -14.37
N ARG A 35 -7.98 -2.37 -14.44
CA ARG A 35 -8.27 -3.08 -15.71
C ARG A 35 -8.82 -2.12 -16.79
N TYR A 36 -9.31 -0.95 -16.40
CA TYR A 36 -10.01 -0.02 -17.30
C TYR A 36 -9.48 1.42 -17.25
N ALA A 37 -8.44 1.69 -16.46
CA ALA A 37 -7.83 3.01 -16.35
C ALA A 37 -6.31 2.92 -16.34
N THR A 38 -5.65 4.03 -16.68
CA THR A 38 -4.19 4.16 -16.58
C THR A 38 -3.74 3.86 -15.15
N GLU A 39 -2.61 3.16 -15.01
CA GLU A 39 -1.90 2.96 -13.76
C GLU A 39 -1.83 4.28 -12.97
N ALA A 40 -2.40 4.28 -11.76
CA ALA A 40 -2.45 5.44 -10.89
C ALA A 40 -1.26 5.39 -9.93
N ASP A 41 -0.23 6.17 -10.25
CA ASP A 41 0.90 6.42 -9.36
C ASP A 41 0.43 7.23 -8.13
N PHE A 42 0.89 6.83 -6.96
CA PHE A 42 0.71 7.59 -5.72
C PHE A 42 2.01 7.74 -4.95
N THR A 43 2.09 8.83 -4.19
CA THR A 43 3.05 9.02 -3.10
C THR A 43 2.29 9.14 -1.80
N GLY A 44 2.89 8.67 -0.72
CA GLY A 44 2.28 8.73 0.60
C GLY A 44 3.28 8.44 1.71
N MET A 45 2.75 8.35 2.92
CA MET A 45 3.52 8.08 4.12
C MET A 45 3.04 6.79 4.77
N LEU A 46 3.99 5.97 5.22
CA LEU A 46 3.66 4.82 6.05
C LEU A 46 3.22 5.32 7.43
N VAL A 47 1.97 5.04 7.80
CA VAL A 47 1.36 5.52 9.05
C VAL A 47 1.22 4.44 10.11
N SER A 48 1.18 3.16 9.74
CA SER A 48 1.17 2.06 10.72
C SER A 48 1.73 0.75 10.17
N ARG A 49 2.23 -0.09 11.09
CA ARG A 49 2.75 -1.43 10.84
C ARG A 49 2.12 -2.44 11.79
N GLU A 50 1.42 -3.43 11.26
CA GLU A 50 0.68 -4.40 12.09
C GLU A 50 0.91 -5.83 11.61
N GLY A 51 1.06 -6.75 12.55
CA GLY A 51 0.97 -8.18 12.29
C GLY A 51 -0.47 -8.66 12.43
N MET A 52 -1.04 -9.25 11.39
CA MET A 52 -2.41 -9.73 11.37
C MET A 52 -2.43 -11.24 11.12
N SER A 53 -3.23 -11.99 11.89
CA SER A 53 -3.46 -13.41 11.63
C SER A 53 -4.84 -13.62 11.00
N ILE A 54 -4.88 -14.22 9.82
CA ILE A 54 -6.13 -14.57 9.12
C ILE A 54 -6.12 -16.07 8.87
N ARG A 55 -7.09 -16.79 9.44
CA ARG A 55 -7.26 -18.24 9.26
C ARG A 55 -5.97 -19.05 9.51
N GLY A 56 -5.19 -18.67 10.52
CA GLY A 56 -3.94 -19.34 10.90
C GLY A 56 -2.72 -18.96 10.06
N GLN A 57 -2.86 -18.05 9.10
CA GLN A 57 -1.73 -17.46 8.37
C GLN A 57 -1.41 -16.08 8.95
N PHE A 58 -0.12 -15.78 9.12
CA PHE A 58 0.34 -14.49 9.64
C PHE A 58 0.79 -13.59 8.48
N PHE A 59 0.25 -12.37 8.45
CA PHE A 59 0.54 -11.36 7.46
C PHE A 59 1.15 -10.14 8.15
N HIS A 60 2.26 -9.67 7.60
CA HIS A 60 2.78 -8.36 7.94
C HIS A 60 2.08 -7.32 7.08
N THR A 61 1.44 -6.35 7.71
CA THR A 61 0.66 -5.33 7.00
C THR A 61 1.15 -3.93 7.30
N VAL A 62 1.00 -3.05 6.32
CA VAL A 62 1.30 -1.64 6.43
C VAL A 62 0.12 -0.83 5.93
N LEU A 63 -0.14 0.30 6.58
CA LEU A 63 -1.07 1.31 6.10
C LEU A 63 -0.27 2.48 5.55
N VAL A 64 -0.60 2.88 4.32
CA VAL A 64 0.00 4.03 3.64
C VAL A 64 -1.09 5.07 3.45
N ARG A 65 -0.88 6.27 3.98
CA ARG A 65 -1.74 7.43 3.72
C ARG A 65 -1.17 8.20 2.54
N PHE A 66 -2.00 8.51 1.55
CA PHE A 66 -1.56 9.26 0.38
C PHE A 66 -1.35 10.74 0.71
N ASP A 67 -0.39 11.36 0.03
CA ASP A 67 -0.15 12.80 0.15
C ASP A 67 -1.30 13.62 -0.44
N ARG A 68 -2.04 13.03 -1.38
CA ARG A 68 -3.24 13.57 -2.02
C ARG A 68 -4.23 12.46 -2.27
N ALA A 69 -5.52 12.79 -2.19
CA ALA A 69 -6.56 11.83 -2.54
C ALA A 69 -6.42 11.39 -4.00
N ILE A 70 -6.59 10.09 -4.25
CA ILE A 70 -6.60 9.51 -5.58
C ILE A 70 -8.04 9.27 -6.02
N GLU A 71 -8.35 9.56 -7.28
CA GLU A 71 -9.66 9.24 -7.85
C GLU A 71 -9.72 7.73 -8.14
N LEU A 72 -10.58 7.03 -7.39
CA LEU A 72 -10.81 5.61 -7.63
C LEU A 72 -11.86 5.43 -8.74
N SER A 73 -11.44 4.92 -9.90
CA SER A 73 -12.40 4.41 -10.89
C SER A 73 -12.98 3.06 -10.44
N GLU A 74 -14.24 2.78 -10.78
CA GLU A 74 -15.08 1.70 -10.19
C GLU A 74 -14.54 0.25 -10.24
N ARG A 75 -13.35 -0.03 -10.79
CA ARG A 75 -12.84 -1.40 -10.99
C ARG A 75 -11.31 -1.50 -10.89
N LEU A 76 -10.76 -1.24 -9.71
CA LEU A 76 -9.34 -1.47 -9.41
C LEU A 76 -9.13 -2.95 -9.07
N LEU A 77 -8.17 -3.60 -9.75
CA LEU A 77 -8.00 -5.06 -9.67
C LEU A 77 -6.60 -5.52 -9.27
N ALA A 78 -5.62 -4.62 -9.14
CA ALA A 78 -4.34 -4.94 -8.53
C ALA A 78 -3.61 -3.67 -8.12
N THR A 79 -2.81 -3.71 -7.06
CA THR A 79 -1.88 -2.61 -6.72
C THR A 79 -0.50 -3.19 -6.54
N ARG A 80 0.47 -2.58 -7.22
CA ARG A 80 1.88 -2.89 -7.06
C ARG A 80 2.49 -1.84 -6.17
N LEU A 81 2.85 -2.25 -4.95
CA LEU A 81 3.61 -1.39 -4.05
C LEU A 81 5.10 -1.53 -4.37
N SER A 82 5.79 -0.42 -4.55
CA SER A 82 7.25 -0.38 -4.62
C SER A 82 7.78 0.52 -3.52
N LEU A 83 8.17 -0.06 -2.39
CA LEU A 83 8.86 0.70 -1.34
C LEU A 83 10.15 1.28 -1.92
N SER A 84 10.14 2.56 -2.25
CA SER A 84 11.35 3.32 -2.52
C SER A 84 11.75 4.00 -1.22
N ASP A 85 12.91 3.64 -0.67
CA ASP A 85 13.52 4.42 0.40
C ASP A 85 13.69 5.86 -0.10
N ALA A 86 12.87 6.77 0.41
CA ALA A 86 13.16 8.18 0.30
C ALA A 86 14.34 8.46 1.22
N VAL A 87 15.52 8.62 0.61
CA VAL A 87 16.75 9.09 1.24
C VAL A 87 16.55 10.49 1.79
#